data_AF-A0A915IE98-F1
#
_entry.id   AF-A0A915IE98-F1
#
_cell.length_a   1.000
_cell.length_b   1.000
_cell.length_c   1.000
_cell.angle_alpha   90.00
_cell.angle_beta   90.00
_cell.angle_gamma   90.00
#
_symmetry.space_group_name_H-M   'P 1'
#
loop_
_entity.id
_entity.type
_entity.pdbx_description
1 polymer ?
#
loop_
_entity_poly.entity_id
_entity_poly.type
_entity_poly.pdbx_seq_one_letter_code
_entity_poly.pdbx_strand_id
1 'polypeptide(L)' 'MQIRATCLIILTSVAASLAAIFNAYVQKRQFYPSVVYLTKSNASLAVLYAQSLVLVYLLAQTARRLFFGQLRAAE' A
#
# COMPACT_ATOMS: atom_id res chain seq x y z
N MET A 1 -10.79 16.86 11.55
CA MET A 1 -9.90 15.84 12.16
C MET A 1 -9.51 14.72 11.18
N GLN A 2 -10.41 14.23 10.32
CA GLN A 2 -10.18 13.15 9.34
C GLN A 2 -9.00 13.37 8.36
N ILE A 3 -8.82 14.57 7.81
CA ILE A 3 -7.76 14.89 6.82
C ILE A 3 -6.34 14.70 7.37
N ARG A 4 -6.12 15.01 8.65
CA ARG A 4 -4.79 14.88 9.30
C ARG A 4 -4.39 13.41 9.43
N ALA A 5 -5.35 12.54 9.75
CA ALA A 5 -5.15 11.10 9.81
C ALA A 5 -4.90 10.51 8.41
N THR A 6 -5.64 10.97 7.37
CA THR A 6 -5.42 10.50 6.00
C THR A 6 -4.04 10.88 5.47
N CYS A 7 -3.56 12.10 5.71
CA CYS A 7 -2.19 12.48 5.34
C CYS A 7 -1.13 11.63 6.04
N LEU A 8 -1.31 11.35 7.33
CA LEU A 8 -0.40 10.47 8.07
C LEU A 8 -0.39 9.05 7.50
N ILE A 9 -1.55 8.49 7.17
CA ILE A 9 -1.65 7.15 6.56
C ILE A 9 -0.99 7.12 5.18
N ILE A 10 -1.20 8.14 4.35
CA ILE A 10 -0.57 8.21 3.03
C ILE A 10 0.95 8.30 3.17
N LEU A 11 1.45 9.18 4.05
CA LEU A 11 2.88 9.35 4.29
C LEU A 11 3.53 8.05 4.78
N THR A 12 2.91 7.35 5.73
CA THR A 12 3.44 6.09 6.24
C THR A 12 3.37 4.96 5.22
N SER A 13 2.30 4.87 4.42
CA SER A 13 2.20 3.87 3.34
C SER A 13 3.23 4.11 2.23
N VAL A 14 3.48 5.37 1.85
CA VAL A 14 4.51 5.72 0.87
C VAL A 14 5.90 5.43 1.42
N ALA A 15 6.19 5.82 2.65
CA ALA A 15 7.46 5.53 3.31
C ALA A 15 7.71 4.02 3.44
N ALA A 16 6.69 3.24 3.81
CA ALA A 16 6.78 1.78 3.90
C ALA A 16 7.03 1.14 2.52
N SER A 17 6.39 1.64 1.46
CA SER A 17 6.58 1.13 0.10
C SER A 17 7.98 1.45 -0.43
N LEU A 18 8.47 2.67 -0.21
CA LEU A 18 9.83 3.07 -0.55
C LEU A 18 10.87 2.26 0.23
N ALA A 19 10.65 2.04 1.53
CA ALA A 19 11.53 1.23 2.36
C ALA A 19 11.58 -0.24 1.88
N ALA A 20 10.45 -0.82 1.48
CA ALA A 20 10.42 -2.18 0.95
C ALA A 20 11.14 -2.30 -0.40
N ILE A 21 10.94 -1.34 -1.31
CA ILE A 21 11.62 -1.29 -2.61
C ILE A 21 13.12 -1.08 -2.40
N PHE A 22 13.50 -0.13 -1.55
CA PHE A 22 14.90 0.19 -1.25
C PHE A 22 15.61 -1.01 -0.61
N ASN A 23 14.98 -1.67 0.37
CA ASN A 23 15.52 -2.86 1.00
C ASN A 23 15.70 -4.02 -0.01
N ALA A 24 14.71 -4.27 -0.86
CA ALA A 24 14.82 -5.29 -1.90
C ALA A 24 15.90 -4.96 -2.96
N TYR A 25 16.05 -3.68 -3.31
CA TYR A 25 17.03 -3.21 -4.29
C TYR A 25 18.47 -3.31 -3.76
N VAL A 26 18.68 -2.94 -2.49
CA VAL A 26 19.98 -3.07 -1.79
C VAL A 26 20.38 -4.53 -1.62
N GLN A 27 19.41 -5.42 -1.32
CA GLN A 27 19.70 -6.82 -1.05
C GLN A 27 20.15 -7.63 -2.29
N LYS A 28 19.71 -7.27 -3.51
CA LYS A 28 19.90 -8.16 -4.68
C LYS A 28 20.42 -7.53 -5.97
N ARG A 29 20.45 -6.19 -6.13
CA ARG A 29 20.98 -5.49 -7.32
C ARG A 29 20.46 -6.00 -8.70
N GLN A 30 19.42 -6.83 -8.76
CA GLN A 30 18.80 -7.36 -9.98
C GLN A 30 17.29 -7.60 -9.79
N PHE A 31 16.49 -7.14 -10.75
CA PHE A 31 15.03 -7.05 -10.70
C PHE A 31 14.34 -8.43 -10.66
N TYR A 32 14.78 -9.37 -11.51
CA TYR A 32 14.15 -10.68 -11.71
C TYR A 32 14.26 -11.68 -10.53
N PRO A 33 15.45 -11.92 -9.91
CA PRO A 33 15.57 -12.82 -8.77
C PRO A 33 14.93 -12.28 -7.48
N SER A 34 14.62 -10.98 -7.43
CA SER A 34 13.93 -10.34 -6.31
C SER A 34 12.43 -10.61 -6.34
N VAL A 35 11.77 -10.45 -7.51
CA VAL A 35 10.34 -10.80 -7.67
C VAL A 35 10.08 -12.30 -7.49
N VAL A 36 10.99 -13.16 -7.93
CA VAL A 36 10.89 -14.61 -7.69
C VAL A 36 11.02 -14.96 -6.21
N TYR A 37 11.93 -14.29 -5.48
CA TYR A 37 12.08 -14.52 -4.03
C TYR A 37 10.88 -14.00 -3.24
N LEU A 38 10.33 -12.85 -3.63
CA LEU A 38 9.11 -12.27 -3.04
C LEU A 38 7.90 -13.21 -3.19
N THR A 39 7.79 -13.95 -4.30
CA THR A 39 6.70 -14.91 -4.54
C THR A 39 6.95 -16.31 -3.98
N LYS A 40 8.19 -16.63 -3.58
CA LYS A 40 8.56 -17.94 -2.99
C LYS A 40 8.69 -17.91 -1.47
N SER A 41 8.92 -16.76 -0.86
CA SER A 41 9.14 -16.64 0.59
C SER A 41 7.84 -16.37 1.34
N ASN A 42 7.47 -17.24 2.29
CA ASN A 42 6.23 -17.14 3.07
C ASN A 42 6.06 -15.78 3.79
N ALA A 43 7.15 -15.22 4.34
CA ALA A 43 7.10 -13.93 5.02
C ALA A 43 6.90 -12.76 4.05
N SER A 44 7.57 -12.79 2.89
CA SER A 44 7.41 -11.75 1.86
C SER A 44 6.04 -11.81 1.18
N LEU A 45 5.50 -13.02 0.99
CA LEU A 45 4.16 -13.25 0.48
C LEU A 45 3.09 -12.69 1.42
N ALA A 46 3.25 -12.86 2.74
CA ALA A 46 2.36 -12.29 3.73
C ALA A 46 2.32 -10.74 3.68
N VAL A 47 3.48 -10.11 3.50
CA VAL A 47 3.57 -8.65 3.31
C VAL A 47 2.85 -8.21 2.02
N LEU A 48 3.01 -8.95 0.92
CA LEU A 48 2.29 -8.67 -0.32
C LEU A 48 0.77 -8.81 -0.17
N TYR A 49 0.29 -9.82 0.56
CA TYR A 49 -1.14 -9.99 0.84
C TYR A 49 -1.68 -8.87 1.75
N ALA A 50 -0.94 -8.48 2.78
CA ALA A 50 -1.34 -7.34 3.61
C ALA A 50 -1.42 -6.05 2.78
N GLN A 51 -0.43 -5.83 1.90
CA GLN A 51 -0.38 -4.64 1.06
C GLN A 51 -1.50 -4.62 0.00
N SER A 52 -1.86 -5.77 -0.57
CA SER A 52 -2.97 -5.84 -1.53
C SER A 52 -4.32 -5.53 -0.90
N LEU A 53 -4.56 -5.95 0.35
CA LEU A 53 -5.78 -5.59 1.09
C LEU A 53 -5.87 -4.08 1.36
N VAL A 54 -4.76 -3.45 1.75
CA VAL A 54 -4.69 -2.00 1.94
C VAL A 54 -4.96 -1.28 0.61
N LEU A 55 -4.41 -1.77 -0.50
CA LEU A 55 -4.62 -1.21 -1.83
C LEU A 55 -6.09 -1.29 -2.27
N VAL A 56 -6.73 -2.44 -2.06
CA VAL A 56 -8.17 -2.62 -2.32
C VAL A 56 -9.00 -1.67 -1.46
N TYR A 57 -8.67 -1.52 -0.18
CA TYR A 57 -9.36 -0.58 0.70
C TYR A 57 -9.21 0.88 0.22
N LEU A 58 -8.01 1.29 -0.17
CA LEU A 58 -7.74 2.64 -0.70
C LEU A 58 -8.44 2.87 -2.04
N LEU A 59 -8.48 1.88 -2.93
CA LEU A 59 -9.24 1.95 -4.18
C LEU A 59 -10.74 2.05 -3.92
N ALA A 60 -11.27 1.26 -3.00
CA ALA A 60 -12.68 1.34 -2.60
C ALA A 60 -13.01 2.70 -1.96
N GLN A 61 -12.11 3.24 -1.12
CA GLN A 61 -12.23 4.58 -0.55
C GLN A 61 -12.22 5.65 -1.64
N THR A 62 -11.33 5.54 -2.63
CA THR A 62 -11.17 6.49 -3.72
C THR A 62 -12.35 6.42 -4.68
N ALA A 63 -12.83 5.22 -5.00
CA ALA A 63 -14.06 5.00 -5.74
C ALA A 63 -15.25 5.62 -5.02
N ARG A 64 -15.38 5.41 -3.70
CA ARG A 64 -16.43 6.09 -2.90
C ARG A 64 -16.33 7.61 -2.99
N ARG A 65 -15.13 8.18 -2.93
CA ARG A 65 -14.91 9.64 -3.05
C ARG A 65 -15.16 10.16 -4.47
N LEU A 66 -14.86 9.38 -5.50
CA LEU A 66 -15.10 9.74 -6.91
C LEU A 66 -16.58 9.67 -7.27
N PHE A 67 -17.28 8.60 -6.88
CA PHE A 67 -18.68 8.39 -7.21
C PHE A 67 -19.64 9.14 -6.27
N PHE A 68 -19.32 9.26 -4.98
CA PHE A 68 -20.21 9.85 -3.99
C PHE A 68 -19.69 11.16 -3.36
N GLY A 69 -18.53 11.67 -3.78
CA GLY A 69 -18.00 12.95 -3.30
C GLY A 69 -17.81 13.01 -1.77
N GLN A 70 -18.00 14.20 -1.17
CA GLN A 70 -18.20 14.31 0.27
C GLN A 70 -19.60 13.76 0.58
N LEU A 71 -19.70 12.50 1.02
CA LEU A 71 -20.89 12.07 1.77
C LEU A 71 -20.98 13.00 2.99
N ARG A 72 -21.72 14.10 2.85
CA ARG A 72 -22.19 14.89 3.98
C ARG A 72 -23.06 13.92 4.77
N ALA A 73 -22.90 13.93 6.09
CA ALA A 73 -23.68 13.14 7.03
C ALA A 73 -25.14 13.61 7.07
N ALA A 74 -25.83 13.47 5.95
CA ALA A 74 -27.22 13.82 5.74
C ALA A 74 -27.90 12.76 4.88
N GLU A 75 -27.59 11.48 5.14
CA GLU A 75 -28.42 10.30 4.87
C GLU A 75 -27.80 9.06 5.52
#